data_AF-G7M7N8-F1
#
_entry.id   AF-G7M7N8-F1
#
_cell.length_a   1.000
_cell.length_b   1.000
_cell.length_c   1.000
_cell.angle_alpha   90.00
_cell.angle_beta   90.00
_cell.angle_gamma   90.00
#
_symmetry.space_group_name_H-M   'P 1'
#
loop_
_entity.id
_entity.type
_entity.pdbx_description
1 polymer ?
#
loop_
_entity_poly.entity_id
_entity_poly.type
_entity_poly.pdbx_seq_one_letter_code
_entity_poly.pdbx_strand_id
1 'polypeptide(L)'
;NVAASLTKLLEYSSIKAKEENNSNMDSYNKVEIQIMAFIGIGLICTLILGIIMTRNITVPLRKIKNYAGNLAQYNFSEEIAVEGKDEFSETGAALNSALQNVKRLIKLILDNSAELSASSEELTASVQEISSKLSYINQSTKEIAAGAVETNSSTGEVISSIKKIDENISNLSGIVNQEVEKSMEIKSKSSVIMEKSETSQQLSKDIYEEKNKKIKEAIERGTIVKEIETLAGAIINISSQTNLLALNASIEAARAGEAGKGFSVVADEVGKLADESISTIGGINEIVKEIKNVYNELSESSKGILYYIEKNVYNDYKFMIESSKSYESDAKFINIMSEKIATMVEIVNKSINNVNDTMGAFASNIEQSKNNSENILSSVNEVASGVAQISINAQSQTELALRLNDIVNKFNI
;
A
#
# COMPACT_ATOMS: atom_id res chain seq x y z
N ASN A 1 -109.10 -97.49 112.50
CA ASN A 1 -109.09 -97.01 111.09
C ASN A 1 -108.54 -95.59 110.92
N VAL A 2 -107.41 -95.22 111.55
CA VAL A 2 -106.72 -93.94 111.26
C VAL A 2 -105.21 -94.13 111.14
N ALA A 3 -104.60 -94.93 112.04
CA ALA A 3 -103.16 -95.19 112.03
C ALA A 3 -102.64 -95.82 110.72
N ALA A 4 -103.31 -96.85 110.18
CA ALA A 4 -102.89 -97.51 108.94
C ALA A 4 -102.98 -96.60 107.68
N SER A 5 -103.91 -95.64 107.68
CA SER A 5 -104.04 -94.67 106.59
C SER A 5 -102.96 -93.59 106.66
N LEU A 6 -102.51 -93.22 107.87
CA LEU A 6 -101.46 -92.24 108.09
C LEU A 6 -100.07 -92.78 107.67
N THR A 7 -99.79 -94.06 107.94
CA THR A 7 -98.54 -94.71 107.49
C THR A 7 -98.45 -94.77 105.97
N LYS A 8 -99.54 -95.13 105.27
CA LYS A 8 -99.59 -95.09 103.80
C LYS A 8 -99.40 -93.68 103.24
N LEU A 9 -99.91 -92.64 103.90
CA LEU A 9 -99.75 -91.25 103.46
C LEU A 9 -98.30 -90.76 103.65
N LEU A 10 -97.65 -91.15 104.75
CA LEU A 10 -96.23 -90.85 105.00
C LEU A 10 -95.31 -91.58 104.02
N GLU A 11 -95.61 -92.83 103.69
CA GLU A 11 -94.86 -93.62 102.72
C GLU A 11 -95.05 -93.07 101.30
N TYR A 12 -96.28 -92.69 100.92
CA TYR A 12 -96.56 -92.00 99.66
C TYR A 12 -95.86 -90.63 99.58
N SER A 13 -95.90 -89.84 100.65
CA SER A 13 -95.20 -88.55 100.74
C SER A 13 -93.68 -88.73 100.61
N SER A 14 -93.11 -89.73 101.27
CA SER A 14 -91.68 -90.06 101.20
C SER A 14 -91.27 -90.50 99.80
N ILE A 15 -92.05 -91.36 99.15
CA ILE A 15 -91.80 -91.80 97.77
C ILE A 15 -91.90 -90.62 96.80
N LYS A 16 -92.96 -89.80 96.93
CA LYS A 16 -93.18 -88.65 96.05
C LYS A 16 -92.12 -87.55 96.23
N ALA A 17 -91.67 -87.30 97.46
CA ALA A 17 -90.56 -86.40 97.74
C ALA A 17 -89.23 -86.93 97.16
N LYS A 18 -89.03 -88.25 97.15
CA LYS A 18 -87.85 -88.88 96.54
C LYS A 18 -87.90 -88.82 95.01
N GLU A 19 -89.08 -89.01 94.41
CA GLU A 19 -89.31 -88.81 92.97
C GLU A 19 -89.12 -87.35 92.55
N GLU A 20 -89.67 -86.38 93.28
CA GLU A 20 -89.45 -84.95 92.99
C GLU A 20 -87.99 -84.55 93.18
N ASN A 21 -87.30 -85.05 94.21
CA ASN A 21 -85.88 -84.79 94.40
C ASN A 21 -85.04 -85.38 93.26
N ASN A 22 -85.34 -86.60 92.81
CA ASN A 22 -84.67 -87.19 91.64
C ASN A 22 -84.96 -86.40 90.36
N SER A 23 -86.21 -85.96 90.14
CA SER A 23 -86.58 -85.12 88.99
C SER A 23 -85.88 -83.76 89.02
N ASN A 24 -85.71 -83.15 90.19
CA ASN A 24 -84.96 -81.92 90.38
C ASN A 24 -83.46 -82.13 90.11
N MET A 25 -82.89 -83.25 90.56
CA MET A 25 -81.50 -83.62 90.29
C MET A 25 -81.25 -83.82 88.79
N ASP A 26 -82.16 -84.50 88.09
CA ASP A 26 -82.09 -84.68 86.64
C ASP A 26 -82.23 -83.36 85.88
N SER A 27 -83.10 -82.46 86.36
CA SER A 27 -83.28 -81.13 85.78
C SER A 27 -82.05 -80.25 86.00
N TYR A 28 -81.46 -80.29 87.19
CA TYR A 28 -80.20 -79.61 87.51
C TYR A 28 -79.07 -80.10 86.59
N ASN A 29 -78.86 -81.41 86.48
CA ASN A 29 -77.83 -81.99 85.60
C ASN A 29 -78.04 -81.60 84.13
N LYS A 30 -79.29 -81.56 83.64
CA LYS A 30 -79.59 -81.10 82.27
C LYS A 30 -79.25 -79.63 82.07
N VAL A 31 -79.61 -78.75 83.02
CA VAL A 31 -79.29 -77.32 82.95
C VAL A 31 -77.78 -77.09 83.06
N GLU A 32 -77.09 -77.81 83.94
CA GLU A 32 -75.64 -77.76 84.10
C GLU A 32 -74.91 -78.14 82.80
N ILE A 33 -75.31 -79.24 82.16
CA ILE A 33 -74.77 -79.67 80.85
C ILE A 33 -75.05 -78.62 79.75
N GLN A 34 -76.24 -78.02 79.72
CA GLN A 34 -76.58 -76.97 78.75
C GLN A 34 -75.73 -75.72 78.95
N ILE A 35 -75.53 -75.27 80.20
CA ILE A 35 -74.67 -74.12 80.51
C ILE A 35 -73.22 -74.42 80.12
N MET A 36 -72.69 -75.61 80.45
CA MET A 36 -71.35 -76.02 80.05
C MET A 36 -71.20 -76.10 78.52
N ALA A 37 -72.22 -76.56 77.80
CA ALA A 37 -72.23 -76.59 76.34
C ALA A 37 -72.21 -75.18 75.73
N PHE A 38 -73.00 -74.23 76.26
CA PHE A 38 -72.99 -72.84 75.79
C PHE A 38 -71.66 -72.14 76.07
N ILE A 39 -71.06 -72.37 77.23
CA ILE A 39 -69.71 -71.84 77.56
C ILE A 39 -68.68 -72.44 76.60
N GLY A 40 -68.75 -73.74 76.33
CA GLY A 40 -67.88 -74.42 75.37
C GLY A 40 -68.00 -73.86 73.95
N ILE A 41 -69.23 -73.68 73.45
CA ILE A 41 -69.48 -73.06 72.13
C ILE A 41 -68.99 -71.61 72.11
N GLY A 42 -69.24 -70.84 73.16
CA GLY A 42 -68.78 -69.45 73.28
C GLY A 42 -67.25 -69.33 73.22
N LEU A 43 -66.53 -70.22 73.92
CA LEU A 43 -65.07 -70.29 73.87
C LEU A 43 -64.55 -70.70 72.48
N ILE A 44 -65.20 -71.66 71.83
CA ILE A 44 -64.83 -72.07 70.47
C ILE A 44 -65.06 -70.92 69.48
N CYS A 45 -66.19 -70.23 69.56
CA CYS A 45 -66.50 -69.09 68.70
C CYS A 45 -65.53 -67.92 68.89
N THR A 46 -65.18 -67.57 70.14
CA THR A 46 -64.19 -66.50 70.39
C THR A 46 -62.80 -66.87 69.89
N LEU A 47 -62.40 -68.14 70.02
CA LEU A 47 -61.12 -68.63 69.53
C LEU A 47 -61.06 -68.64 67.99
N ILE A 48 -62.15 -69.05 67.33
CA ILE A 48 -62.27 -69.00 65.86
C ILE A 48 -62.27 -67.55 65.36
N LEU A 49 -63.07 -66.66 65.96
CA LEU A 49 -63.10 -65.24 65.58
C LEU A 49 -61.76 -64.55 65.83
N GLY A 50 -61.09 -64.88 66.94
CA GLY A 50 -59.73 -64.41 67.23
C GLY A 50 -58.74 -64.84 66.16
N ILE A 51 -58.74 -66.12 65.77
CA ILE A 51 -57.88 -66.63 64.69
C ILE A 51 -58.17 -65.94 63.35
N ILE A 52 -59.45 -65.73 63.01
CA ILE A 52 -59.85 -65.05 61.76
C ILE A 52 -59.41 -63.58 61.77
N MET A 53 -59.66 -62.84 62.86
CA MET A 53 -59.24 -61.44 62.99
C MET A 53 -57.73 -61.29 62.98
N THR A 54 -57.00 -62.11 63.74
CA THR A 54 -55.54 -62.11 63.74
C THR A 54 -55.01 -62.42 62.34
N ARG A 55 -55.58 -63.40 61.63
CA ARG A 55 -55.16 -63.72 60.27
C ARG A 55 -55.47 -62.58 59.29
N ASN A 56 -56.65 -61.98 59.36
CA ASN A 56 -57.07 -60.92 58.43
C ASN A 56 -56.38 -59.57 58.69
N ILE A 57 -55.90 -59.28 59.90
CA ILE A 57 -55.19 -58.04 60.20
C ILE A 57 -53.67 -58.25 60.15
N THR A 58 -53.16 -59.24 60.87
CA THR A 58 -51.71 -59.42 61.04
C THR A 58 -51.01 -59.85 59.75
N VAL A 59 -51.67 -60.65 58.89
CA VAL A 59 -51.04 -61.09 57.63
C VAL A 59 -50.87 -59.93 56.64
N PRO A 60 -51.91 -59.13 56.28
CA PRO A 60 -51.75 -57.95 55.45
C PRO A 60 -50.80 -56.91 56.04
N LEU A 61 -50.89 -56.64 57.35
CA LEU A 61 -50.01 -55.68 58.03
C LEU A 61 -48.54 -56.12 57.99
N ARG A 62 -48.27 -57.43 58.15
CA ARG A 62 -46.90 -57.97 58.03
C ARG A 62 -46.39 -57.88 56.59
N LYS A 63 -47.24 -58.12 55.58
CA LYS A 63 -46.87 -57.90 54.17
C LYS A 63 -46.50 -56.44 53.92
N ILE A 64 -47.33 -55.48 54.38
CA ILE A 64 -47.05 -54.05 54.26
C ILE A 64 -45.77 -53.66 54.99
N LYS A 65 -45.55 -54.14 56.21
CA LYS A 65 -44.32 -53.90 56.98
C LYS A 65 -43.08 -54.42 56.25
N ASN A 66 -43.13 -55.66 55.75
CA ASN A 66 -42.00 -56.25 55.04
C ASN A 66 -41.72 -55.49 53.74
N TYR A 67 -42.77 -55.12 53.01
CA TYR A 67 -42.65 -54.32 51.80
C TYR A 67 -42.04 -52.93 52.07
N ALA A 68 -42.49 -52.23 53.12
CA ALA A 68 -41.87 -50.98 53.56
C ALA A 68 -40.40 -51.16 53.94
N GLY A 69 -40.04 -52.32 54.52
CA GLY A 69 -38.65 -52.70 54.77
C GLY A 69 -37.82 -52.85 53.50
N ASN A 70 -38.38 -53.46 52.45
CA ASN A 70 -37.74 -53.56 51.13
C ASN A 70 -37.52 -52.16 50.52
N LEU A 71 -38.54 -51.29 50.55
CA LEU A 71 -38.41 -49.91 50.06
C LEU A 71 -37.33 -49.12 50.82
N ALA A 72 -37.23 -49.31 52.14
CA ALA A 72 -36.20 -48.68 52.97
C ALA A 72 -34.77 -49.16 52.65
N GLN A 73 -34.64 -50.34 52.05
CA GLN A 73 -33.37 -50.90 51.56
C GLN A 73 -33.13 -50.60 50.07
N TYR A 74 -33.88 -49.66 49.50
CA TYR A 74 -33.85 -49.32 48.09
C TYR A 74 -34.23 -50.46 47.14
N ASN A 75 -34.96 -51.48 47.61
CA ASN A 75 -35.46 -52.56 46.78
C ASN A 75 -36.88 -52.24 46.30
N PHE A 76 -36.96 -51.83 45.03
CA PHE A 76 -38.16 -51.44 44.30
C PHE A 76 -38.54 -52.48 43.23
N SER A 77 -37.92 -53.65 43.17
CA SER A 77 -38.12 -54.61 42.07
C SER A 77 -39.52 -55.24 42.03
N GLU A 78 -40.18 -55.39 43.17
CA GLU A 78 -41.47 -56.09 43.27
C GLU A 78 -42.60 -55.16 43.74
N GLU A 79 -43.84 -55.50 43.37
CA GLU A 79 -45.06 -54.86 43.85
C GLU A 79 -45.66 -55.63 45.03
N ILE A 80 -46.35 -54.94 45.94
CA ILE A 80 -47.05 -55.61 47.05
C ILE A 80 -48.40 -56.16 46.59
N ALA A 81 -48.64 -57.45 46.84
CA ALA A 81 -49.94 -58.09 46.64
C ALA A 81 -50.71 -58.26 47.97
N VAL A 82 -51.63 -57.32 48.21
CA VAL A 82 -52.60 -57.38 49.32
C VAL A 82 -54.00 -57.62 48.73
N GLU A 83 -54.50 -58.84 48.90
CA GLU A 83 -55.85 -59.22 48.47
C GLU A 83 -56.88 -58.77 49.50
N GLY A 84 -57.96 -58.14 49.05
CA GLY A 84 -59.03 -57.65 49.92
C GLY A 84 -59.91 -56.60 49.24
N LYS A 85 -60.88 -56.09 50.01
CA LYS A 85 -61.66 -54.88 49.68
C LYS A 85 -61.72 -53.94 50.88
N ASP A 86 -60.64 -53.97 51.67
CA ASP A 86 -60.47 -53.24 52.92
C ASP A 86 -59.33 -52.21 52.81
N GLU A 87 -59.09 -51.47 53.89
CA GLU A 87 -58.10 -50.40 53.97
C GLU A 87 -56.67 -50.90 53.71
N PHE A 88 -56.37 -52.18 53.98
CA PHE A 88 -55.05 -52.76 53.71
C PHE A 88 -54.83 -53.00 52.22
N SER A 89 -55.86 -53.46 51.50
CA SER A 89 -55.79 -53.61 50.05
C SER A 89 -55.65 -52.27 49.33
N GLU A 90 -56.37 -51.24 49.78
CA GLU A 90 -56.23 -49.86 49.27
C GLU A 90 -54.83 -49.29 49.55
N THR A 91 -54.29 -49.52 50.75
CA THR A 91 -52.92 -49.13 51.11
C THR A 91 -51.89 -49.82 50.21
N GLY A 92 -52.06 -51.11 49.92
CA GLY A 92 -51.20 -51.84 48.99
C GLY A 92 -51.19 -51.22 47.58
N ALA A 93 -52.38 -50.90 47.05
CA ALA A 93 -52.51 -50.24 45.75
C ALA A 93 -51.90 -48.83 45.71
N ALA A 94 -52.08 -48.04 46.76
CA ALA A 94 -51.45 -46.73 46.90
C ALA A 94 -49.92 -46.82 46.97
N LEU A 95 -49.38 -47.81 47.69
CA LEU A 95 -47.94 -48.09 47.76
C LEU A 95 -47.36 -48.52 46.41
N ASN A 96 -48.08 -49.32 45.61
CA ASN A 96 -47.66 -49.66 44.25
C ASN A 96 -47.69 -48.43 43.32
N SER A 97 -48.67 -47.55 43.48
CA SER A 97 -48.72 -46.29 42.72
C SER A 97 -47.55 -45.36 43.09
N ALA A 98 -47.20 -45.29 44.38
CA ALA A 98 -46.01 -44.57 44.85
C ALA A 98 -44.71 -45.18 44.30
N LEU A 99 -44.59 -46.51 44.32
CA LEU A 99 -43.49 -47.26 43.70
C LEU A 99 -43.32 -46.86 42.23
N GLN A 100 -44.38 -46.93 41.42
CA GLN A 100 -44.32 -46.61 39.99
C GLN A 100 -43.88 -45.15 39.76
N ASN A 101 -44.34 -44.21 40.58
CA ASN A 101 -43.88 -42.82 40.52
C ASN A 101 -42.39 -42.67 40.86
N VAL A 102 -41.90 -43.38 41.88
CA VAL A 102 -40.47 -43.40 42.24
C VAL A 102 -39.63 -44.01 41.13
N LYS A 103 -40.04 -45.15 40.54
CA LYS A 103 -39.37 -45.77 39.39
C LYS A 103 -39.26 -44.81 38.21
N ARG A 104 -40.34 -44.10 37.89
CA ARG A 104 -40.37 -43.10 36.81
C ARG A 104 -39.43 -41.92 37.11
N LEU A 105 -39.42 -41.43 38.34
CA LEU A 105 -38.53 -40.34 38.78
C LEU A 105 -37.06 -40.75 38.68
N ILE A 106 -36.73 -41.97 39.10
CA ILE A 106 -35.38 -42.52 38.99
C ILE A 106 -34.96 -42.62 37.52
N LYS A 107 -35.81 -43.19 36.66
CA LYS A 107 -35.51 -43.28 35.22
C LYS A 107 -35.25 -41.89 34.63
N LEU A 108 -36.08 -40.90 34.97
CA LEU A 108 -35.88 -39.52 34.52
C LEU A 108 -34.54 -38.93 34.99
N ILE A 109 -34.11 -39.22 36.23
CA ILE A 109 -32.80 -38.79 36.73
C ILE A 109 -31.66 -39.49 35.98
N LEU A 110 -31.77 -40.79 35.68
CA LEU A 110 -30.76 -41.51 34.90
C LEU A 110 -30.64 -40.94 33.49
N ASP A 111 -31.76 -40.76 32.80
CA ASP A 111 -31.80 -40.22 31.44
C ASP A 111 -31.20 -38.81 31.40
N ASN A 112 -31.62 -37.92 32.32
CA ASN A 112 -31.09 -36.55 32.41
C ASN A 112 -29.61 -36.50 32.83
N SER A 113 -29.15 -37.43 33.67
CA SER A 113 -27.73 -37.50 34.05
C SER A 113 -26.86 -37.95 32.88
N ALA A 114 -27.31 -38.93 32.09
CA ALA A 114 -26.62 -39.36 30.89
C ALA A 114 -26.54 -38.23 29.85
N GLU A 115 -27.65 -37.50 29.64
CA GLU A 115 -27.68 -36.33 28.75
C GLU A 115 -26.76 -35.21 29.24
N LEU A 116 -26.74 -34.93 30.55
CA LEU A 116 -25.83 -33.96 31.16
C LEU A 116 -24.36 -34.35 30.94
N SER A 117 -24.01 -35.62 31.16
CA SER A 117 -22.65 -36.11 30.93
C SER A 117 -22.21 -35.94 29.48
N ALA A 118 -23.06 -36.34 28.52
CA ALA A 118 -22.78 -36.20 27.10
C ALA A 118 -22.64 -34.72 26.69
N SER A 119 -23.52 -33.85 27.18
CA SER A 119 -23.47 -32.41 26.91
C SER A 119 -22.19 -31.76 27.49
N SER A 120 -21.74 -32.20 28.67
CA SER A 120 -20.49 -31.71 29.28
C SER A 120 -19.24 -32.18 28.53
N GLU A 121 -19.23 -33.38 27.96
CA GLU A 121 -18.16 -33.85 27.06
C GLU A 121 -18.09 -33.02 25.77
N GLU A 122 -19.24 -32.77 25.13
CA GLU A 122 -19.33 -31.90 23.95
C GLU A 122 -18.88 -30.46 24.25
N LEU A 123 -19.25 -29.93 25.43
CA LEU A 123 -18.79 -28.63 25.90
C LEU A 123 -17.27 -28.60 26.07
N THR A 124 -16.67 -29.66 26.59
CA THR A 124 -15.21 -29.76 26.75
C THR A 124 -14.49 -29.81 25.40
N ALA A 125 -15.02 -30.54 24.43
CA ALA A 125 -14.49 -30.56 23.06
C ALA A 125 -14.55 -29.14 22.42
N SER A 126 -15.68 -28.45 22.59
CA SER A 126 -15.85 -27.07 22.11
C SER A 126 -14.87 -26.10 22.76
N VAL A 127 -14.64 -26.24 24.07
CA VAL A 127 -13.66 -25.44 24.84
C VAL A 127 -12.23 -25.66 24.34
N GLN A 128 -11.84 -26.89 24.01
CA GLN A 128 -10.53 -27.19 23.44
C GLN A 128 -10.36 -26.55 22.06
N GLU A 129 -11.38 -26.59 21.21
CA GLU A 129 -11.36 -25.94 19.90
C GLU A 129 -11.22 -24.42 20.03
N ILE A 130 -12.00 -23.79 20.92
CA ILE A 130 -11.91 -22.36 21.20
C ILE A 130 -10.50 -22.00 21.70
N SER A 131 -9.93 -22.80 22.60
CA SER A 131 -8.58 -22.59 23.14
C SER A 131 -7.51 -22.61 22.03
N SER A 132 -7.63 -23.56 21.08
CA SER A 132 -6.74 -23.62 19.91
C SER A 132 -6.87 -22.37 19.03
N LYS A 133 -8.11 -21.94 18.74
CA LYS A 133 -8.38 -20.71 17.98
C LYS A 133 -7.84 -19.46 18.67
N LEU A 134 -7.95 -19.36 19.99
CA LEU A 134 -7.37 -18.24 20.75
C LEU A 134 -5.84 -18.21 20.65
N SER A 135 -5.17 -19.37 20.70
CA SER A 135 -3.71 -19.44 20.48
C SER A 135 -3.32 -18.96 19.09
N TYR A 136 -4.12 -19.30 18.07
CA TYR A 136 -3.90 -18.82 16.70
C TYR A 136 -4.09 -17.29 16.62
N ILE A 137 -5.19 -16.75 17.17
CA ILE A 137 -5.45 -15.30 17.20
C ILE A 137 -4.31 -14.56 17.92
N ASN A 138 -3.83 -15.09 19.06
CA ASN A 138 -2.70 -14.51 19.80
C ASN A 138 -1.45 -14.42 18.92
N GLN A 139 -1.10 -15.50 18.22
CA GLN A 139 0.06 -15.54 17.35
C GLN A 139 -0.08 -14.57 16.16
N SER A 140 -1.21 -14.61 15.45
CA SER A 140 -1.46 -13.69 14.33
C SER A 140 -1.46 -12.23 14.77
N THR A 141 -1.96 -11.92 15.97
CA THR A 141 -1.96 -10.54 16.49
C THR A 141 -0.54 -10.06 16.82
N LYS A 142 0.35 -10.95 17.32
CA LYS A 142 1.76 -10.63 17.52
C LYS A 142 2.49 -10.37 16.20
N GLU A 143 2.17 -11.13 15.16
CA GLU A 143 2.72 -10.92 13.82
C GLU A 143 2.27 -9.57 13.23
N ILE A 144 0.99 -9.20 13.43
CA ILE A 144 0.48 -7.87 13.04
C ILE A 144 1.24 -6.77 13.78
N ALA A 145 1.43 -6.90 15.09
CA ALA A 145 2.18 -5.93 15.88
C ALA A 145 3.65 -5.80 15.43
N ALA A 146 4.31 -6.92 15.12
CA ALA A 146 5.67 -6.92 14.58
C ALA A 146 5.74 -6.26 13.19
N GLY A 147 4.80 -6.61 12.30
CA GLY A 147 4.68 -5.99 10.97
C GLY A 147 4.41 -4.50 11.04
N ALA A 148 3.66 -4.03 12.03
CA ALA A 148 3.46 -2.59 12.27
C ALA A 148 4.77 -1.88 12.61
N VAL A 149 5.62 -2.48 13.46
CA VAL A 149 6.95 -1.92 13.80
C VAL A 149 7.87 -1.86 12.58
N GLU A 150 7.91 -2.94 11.78
CA GLU A 150 8.71 -2.98 10.55
C GLU A 150 8.24 -1.92 9.55
N THR A 151 6.91 -1.84 9.33
CA THR A 151 6.30 -0.85 8.45
C THR A 151 6.60 0.59 8.91
N ASN A 152 6.66 0.83 10.23
CA ASN A 152 7.04 2.12 10.78
C ASN A 152 8.49 2.49 10.42
N SER A 153 9.41 1.53 10.50
CA SER A 153 10.80 1.72 10.09
C SER A 153 10.92 2.06 8.60
N SER A 154 10.23 1.29 7.74
CA SER A 154 10.20 1.56 6.30
C SER A 154 9.60 2.94 5.97
N THR A 155 8.57 3.36 6.72
CA THR A 155 7.99 4.72 6.59
C THR A 155 9.03 5.79 6.90
N GLY A 156 9.86 5.58 7.93
CA GLY A 156 10.97 6.48 8.26
C GLY A 156 12.01 6.60 7.14
N GLU A 157 12.34 5.50 6.46
CA GLU A 157 13.26 5.51 5.31
C GLU A 157 12.68 6.25 4.10
N VAL A 158 11.38 6.10 3.85
CA VAL A 158 10.67 6.85 2.81
C VAL A 158 10.72 8.35 3.10
N ILE A 159 10.44 8.76 4.34
CA ILE A 159 10.54 10.18 4.76
C ILE A 159 11.96 10.72 4.56
N SER A 160 12.99 9.94 4.91
CA SER A 160 14.39 10.33 4.66
C SER A 160 14.67 10.51 3.17
N SER A 161 14.13 9.63 2.33
CA SER A 161 14.27 9.71 0.87
C SER A 161 13.57 10.93 0.29
N ILE A 162 12.37 11.26 0.78
CA ILE A 162 11.64 12.47 0.41
C ILE A 162 12.47 13.72 0.71
N LYS A 163 13.11 13.79 1.88
CA LYS A 163 13.98 14.92 2.23
C LYS A 163 15.15 15.10 1.25
N LYS A 164 15.76 14.00 0.79
CA LYS A 164 16.81 14.05 -0.24
C LYS A 164 16.27 14.54 -1.59
N ILE A 165 15.05 14.16 -1.94
CA ILE A 165 14.40 14.65 -3.17
C ILE A 165 14.14 16.15 -3.06
N ASP A 166 13.65 16.62 -1.91
CA ASP A 166 13.43 18.06 -1.64
C ASP A 166 14.73 18.88 -1.79
N GLU A 167 15.84 18.40 -1.22
CA GLU A 167 17.17 19.01 -1.40
C GLU A 167 17.59 19.06 -2.88
N ASN A 168 17.39 17.96 -3.63
CA ASN A 168 17.70 17.90 -5.04
C ASN A 168 16.85 18.86 -5.88
N ILE A 169 15.57 19.02 -5.55
CA ILE A 169 14.66 19.93 -6.24
C ILE A 169 15.02 21.39 -5.95
N SER A 170 15.39 21.71 -4.72
CA SER A 170 15.93 23.03 -4.37
C SER A 170 17.19 23.37 -5.17
N ASN A 171 18.14 22.43 -5.27
CA ASN A 171 19.33 22.59 -6.09
C ASN A 171 18.99 22.76 -7.58
N LEU A 172 18.06 21.97 -8.11
CA LEU A 172 17.61 22.08 -9.49
C LEU A 172 16.99 23.45 -9.77
N SER A 173 16.18 23.97 -8.85
CA SER A 173 15.64 25.33 -8.96
C SER A 173 16.74 26.39 -9.04
N GLY A 174 17.83 26.23 -8.27
CA GLY A 174 19.00 27.10 -8.34
C GLY A 174 19.69 27.06 -9.71
N ILE A 175 19.88 25.85 -10.26
CA ILE A 175 20.47 25.65 -11.59
C ILE A 175 19.60 26.30 -12.68
N VAL A 176 18.28 26.13 -12.61
CA VAL A 176 17.34 26.74 -13.58
C VAL A 176 17.49 28.26 -13.61
N ASN A 177 17.57 28.91 -12.45
CA ASN A 177 17.77 30.36 -12.38
C ASN A 177 19.10 30.79 -13.02
N GLN A 178 20.18 30.06 -12.77
CA GLN A 178 21.48 30.33 -13.38
C GLN A 178 21.45 30.16 -14.91
N GLU A 179 20.76 29.15 -15.42
CA GLU A 179 20.63 28.92 -16.87
C GLU A 179 19.76 29.99 -17.54
N VAL A 180 18.74 30.50 -16.85
CA VAL A 180 17.98 31.67 -17.31
C VAL A 180 18.89 32.89 -17.44
N GLU A 181 19.69 33.20 -16.42
CA GLU A 181 20.65 34.33 -16.46
C GLU A 181 21.65 34.19 -17.61
N LYS A 182 22.27 33.02 -17.76
CA LYS A 182 23.20 32.74 -18.88
C LYS A 182 22.51 32.88 -20.24
N SER A 183 21.26 32.43 -20.38
CA SER A 183 20.51 32.59 -21.63
C SER A 183 20.33 34.07 -22.00
N MET A 184 20.05 34.93 -21.01
CA MET A 184 19.94 36.37 -21.21
C MET A 184 21.27 37.00 -21.58
N GLU A 185 22.37 36.53 -20.97
CA GLU A 185 23.73 36.97 -21.31
C GLU A 185 24.09 36.60 -22.76
N ILE A 186 23.81 35.37 -23.20
CA ILE A 186 24.05 34.92 -24.59
C ILE A 186 23.23 35.77 -25.56
N LYS A 187 21.95 36.01 -25.26
CA LYS A 187 21.08 36.86 -26.08
C LYS A 187 21.65 38.28 -26.21
N SER A 188 22.08 38.87 -25.10
CA SER A 188 22.67 40.22 -25.07
C SER A 188 23.96 40.28 -25.89
N LYS A 189 24.91 39.36 -25.65
CA LYS A 189 26.16 39.28 -26.42
C LYS A 189 25.90 39.07 -27.90
N SER A 190 24.95 38.22 -28.26
CA SER A 190 24.57 37.97 -29.64
C SER A 190 24.06 39.24 -30.34
N SER A 191 23.20 40.01 -29.65
CA SER A 191 22.70 41.30 -30.15
C SER A 191 23.83 42.29 -30.41
N VAL A 192 24.81 42.39 -29.52
CA VAL A 192 25.98 43.27 -29.69
C VAL A 192 26.84 42.82 -30.89
N ILE A 193 27.05 41.51 -31.05
CA ILE A 193 27.79 40.98 -32.21
C ILE A 193 27.02 41.27 -33.50
N MET A 194 25.68 41.16 -33.50
CA MET A 194 24.84 41.43 -34.67
C MET A 194 24.97 42.89 -35.09
N GLU A 195 24.73 43.83 -34.17
CA GLU A 195 24.83 45.27 -34.42
C GLU A 195 26.22 45.67 -34.95
N LYS A 196 27.28 45.15 -34.31
CA LYS A 196 28.65 45.45 -34.73
C LYS A 196 28.99 44.85 -36.09
N SER A 197 28.45 43.67 -36.41
CA SER A 197 28.65 43.02 -37.71
C SER A 197 27.90 43.73 -38.82
N GLU A 198 26.65 44.17 -38.58
CA GLU A 198 25.87 45.00 -39.51
C GLU A 198 26.56 46.33 -39.79
N THR A 199 27.02 47.02 -38.74
CA THR A 199 27.77 48.27 -38.86
C THR A 199 29.06 48.08 -39.65
N SER A 200 29.82 47.01 -39.36
CA SER A 200 31.09 46.74 -40.04
C SER A 200 30.89 46.31 -41.49
N GLN A 201 29.81 45.58 -41.79
CA GLN A 201 29.42 45.22 -43.15
C GLN A 201 29.10 46.46 -43.98
N GLN A 202 28.31 47.39 -43.41
CA GLN A 202 27.98 48.65 -44.07
C GLN A 202 29.24 49.50 -44.30
N LEU A 203 30.09 49.66 -43.29
CA LEU A 203 31.36 50.38 -43.42
C LEU A 203 32.26 49.77 -44.51
N SER A 204 32.35 48.43 -44.56
CA SER A 204 33.14 47.72 -45.56
C SER A 204 32.61 47.97 -46.97
N LYS A 205 31.28 47.99 -47.14
CA LYS A 205 30.63 48.36 -48.41
C LYS A 205 30.92 49.80 -48.81
N ASP A 206 30.81 50.75 -47.88
CA ASP A 206 31.07 52.16 -48.16
C ASP A 206 32.54 52.39 -48.58
N ILE A 207 33.49 51.73 -47.88
CA ILE A 207 34.92 51.76 -48.23
C ILE A 207 35.13 51.14 -49.62
N TYR A 208 34.52 50.00 -49.93
CA TYR A 208 34.62 49.37 -51.24
C TYR A 208 34.16 50.32 -52.35
N GLU A 209 32.99 50.94 -52.20
CA GLU A 209 32.43 51.88 -53.18
C GLU A 209 33.33 53.11 -53.37
N GLU A 210 33.80 53.72 -52.27
CA GLU A 210 34.70 54.88 -52.31
C GLU A 210 36.03 54.54 -53.00
N LYS A 211 36.67 53.43 -52.63
CA LYS A 211 37.98 53.04 -53.17
C LYS A 211 37.87 52.58 -54.61
N ASN A 212 36.83 51.82 -54.98
CA ASN A 212 36.58 51.42 -56.36
C ASN A 212 36.43 52.63 -57.29
N LYS A 213 35.68 53.66 -56.85
CA LYS A 213 35.57 54.92 -57.59
C LYS A 213 36.93 55.59 -57.77
N LYS A 214 37.70 55.78 -56.69
CA LYS A 214 39.02 56.42 -56.75
C LYS A 214 40.03 55.65 -57.61
N ILE A 215 39.99 54.32 -57.58
CA ILE A 215 40.85 53.46 -58.41
C ILE A 215 40.48 53.61 -59.89
N LYS A 216 39.18 53.63 -60.24
CA LYS A 216 38.73 53.89 -61.62
C LYS A 216 39.19 55.26 -62.12
N GLU A 217 38.99 56.31 -61.33
CA GLU A 217 39.47 57.66 -61.66
C GLU A 217 40.99 57.72 -61.82
N ALA A 218 41.74 57.00 -60.97
CA ALA A 218 43.17 56.89 -61.12
C ALA A 218 43.54 56.23 -62.46
N ILE A 219 42.88 55.12 -62.82
CA ILE A 219 43.10 54.37 -64.08
C ILE A 219 42.86 55.26 -65.29
N GLU A 220 41.79 56.03 -65.28
CA GLU A 220 41.51 57.02 -66.32
C GLU A 220 42.61 58.09 -66.38
N ARG A 221 43.05 58.67 -65.26
CA ARG A 221 44.16 59.64 -65.26
C ARG A 221 45.49 59.05 -65.72
N GLY A 222 45.69 57.75 -65.52
CA GLY A 222 46.87 57.02 -65.99
C GLY A 222 47.06 57.05 -67.51
N THR A 223 46.03 57.40 -68.29
CA THR A 223 46.17 57.57 -69.75
C THR A 223 47.11 58.70 -70.14
N ILE A 224 47.41 59.66 -69.25
CA ILE A 224 48.43 60.70 -69.44
C ILE A 224 49.80 60.09 -69.78
N VAL A 225 50.12 58.89 -69.26
CA VAL A 225 51.37 58.18 -69.60
C VAL A 225 51.46 57.92 -71.11
N LYS A 226 50.33 57.66 -71.77
CA LYS A 226 50.25 57.48 -73.23
C LYS A 226 50.44 58.79 -74.00
N GLU A 227 50.03 59.92 -73.41
CA GLU A 227 50.29 61.24 -73.98
C GLU A 227 51.78 61.58 -73.90
N ILE A 228 52.46 61.25 -72.80
CA ILE A 228 53.91 61.40 -72.67
C ILE A 228 54.65 60.54 -73.72
N GLU A 229 54.24 59.29 -73.90
CA GLU A 229 54.77 58.39 -74.95
C GLU A 229 54.60 59.02 -76.36
N THR A 230 53.46 59.65 -76.62
CA THR A 230 53.17 60.34 -77.89
C THR A 230 54.05 61.59 -78.08
N LEU A 231 54.21 62.41 -77.04
CA LEU A 231 55.06 63.59 -77.04
C LEU A 231 56.55 63.23 -77.22
N ALA A 232 57.02 62.21 -76.51
CA ALA A 232 58.36 61.67 -76.66
C ALA A 232 58.61 61.20 -78.11
N GLY A 233 57.66 60.46 -78.70
CA GLY A 233 57.72 60.08 -80.11
C GLY A 233 57.78 61.28 -81.06
N ALA A 234 57.01 62.33 -80.80
CA ALA A 234 57.05 63.56 -81.58
C ALA A 234 58.41 64.27 -81.47
N ILE A 235 59.01 64.33 -80.28
CA ILE A 235 60.34 64.92 -80.08
C ILE A 235 61.41 64.09 -80.80
N ILE A 236 61.36 62.75 -80.75
CA ILE A 236 62.29 61.90 -81.54
C ILE A 236 62.19 62.24 -83.03
N ASN A 237 60.97 62.39 -83.57
CA ASN A 237 60.77 62.76 -84.97
C ASN A 237 61.35 64.14 -85.28
N ILE A 238 61.13 65.14 -84.42
CA ILE A 238 61.67 66.50 -84.57
C ILE A 238 63.19 66.51 -84.48
N SER A 239 63.78 65.82 -83.50
CA SER A 239 65.23 65.72 -83.33
C SER A 239 65.86 64.95 -84.48
N SER A 240 65.21 63.90 -85.00
CA SER A 240 65.69 63.19 -86.20
C SER A 240 65.66 64.08 -87.44
N GLN A 241 64.61 64.86 -87.64
CA GLN A 241 64.54 65.85 -88.71
C GLN A 241 65.60 66.96 -88.54
N THR A 242 65.79 67.46 -87.32
CA THR A 242 66.81 68.46 -86.98
C THR A 242 68.22 67.92 -87.25
N ASN A 243 68.50 66.67 -86.88
CA ASN A 243 69.77 66.02 -87.17
C ASN A 243 70.02 65.89 -88.68
N LEU A 244 68.98 65.51 -89.44
CA LEU A 244 69.05 65.40 -90.90
C LEU A 244 69.24 66.77 -91.58
N LEU A 245 68.57 67.82 -91.07
CA LEU A 245 68.77 69.21 -91.49
C LEU A 245 70.18 69.71 -91.17
N ALA A 246 70.68 69.42 -89.97
CA ALA A 246 72.03 69.75 -89.53
C ALA A 246 73.09 69.06 -90.37
N LEU A 247 72.91 67.77 -90.68
CA LEU A 247 73.76 67.01 -91.58
C LEU A 247 73.79 67.63 -92.99
N ASN A 248 72.62 67.96 -93.55
CA ASN A 248 72.53 68.64 -94.85
C ASN A 248 73.21 70.02 -94.84
N ALA A 249 73.05 70.78 -93.76
CA ALA A 249 73.70 72.08 -93.59
C ALA A 249 75.23 71.96 -93.43
N SER A 250 75.71 70.94 -92.72
CA SER A 250 77.14 70.65 -92.57
C SER A 250 77.77 70.25 -93.92
N ILE A 251 77.07 69.43 -94.71
CA ILE A 251 77.47 69.07 -96.08
C ILE A 251 77.58 70.31 -96.98
N GLU A 252 76.58 71.21 -96.97
CA GLU A 252 76.59 72.39 -97.84
C GLU A 252 77.57 73.47 -97.35
N ALA A 253 77.80 73.57 -96.03
CA ALA A 253 78.84 74.42 -95.45
C ALA A 253 80.26 73.95 -95.82
N ALA A 254 80.50 72.64 -95.84
CA ALA A 254 81.75 72.06 -96.36
C ALA A 254 81.95 72.35 -97.86
N ARG A 255 80.84 72.42 -98.62
CA ARG A 255 80.82 72.73 -100.05
C ARG A 255 81.16 74.20 -100.37
N ALA A 256 80.84 75.13 -99.47
CA ALA A 256 81.19 76.55 -99.57
C ALA A 256 82.66 76.88 -99.21
N GLY A 257 83.47 75.89 -98.84
CA GLY A 257 84.90 76.04 -98.58
C GLY A 257 85.22 76.98 -97.39
N GLU A 258 86.23 77.84 -97.53
CA GLU A 258 86.68 78.75 -96.47
C GLU A 258 85.58 79.71 -95.95
N ALA A 259 84.61 80.09 -96.80
CA ALA A 259 83.49 80.96 -96.42
C ALA A 259 82.42 80.25 -95.56
N GLY A 260 82.35 78.91 -95.60
CA GLY A 260 81.37 78.10 -94.89
C GLY A 260 81.83 77.52 -93.55
N LYS A 261 83.13 77.66 -93.20
CA LYS A 261 83.72 77.09 -91.97
C LYS A 261 82.96 77.43 -90.69
N GLY A 262 82.54 78.69 -90.52
CA GLY A 262 81.76 79.12 -89.35
C GLY A 262 80.37 78.47 -89.29
N PHE A 263 79.73 78.26 -90.45
CA PHE A 263 78.44 77.57 -90.56
C PHE A 263 78.55 76.07 -90.31
N SER A 264 79.64 75.44 -90.76
CA SER A 264 79.88 73.99 -90.56
C SER A 264 79.99 73.64 -89.09
N VAL A 265 80.68 74.47 -88.29
CA VAL A 265 80.81 74.26 -86.83
C VAL A 265 79.45 74.35 -86.14
N VAL A 266 78.61 75.31 -86.54
CA VAL A 266 77.25 75.43 -85.99
C VAL A 266 76.38 74.24 -86.41
N ALA A 267 76.47 73.80 -87.66
CA ALA A 267 75.71 72.66 -88.15
C ALA A 267 76.09 71.35 -87.44
N ASP A 268 77.38 71.07 -87.25
CA ASP A 268 77.84 69.90 -86.49
C ASP A 268 77.41 69.96 -85.02
N GLU A 269 77.42 71.15 -84.41
CA GLU A 269 76.95 71.34 -83.03
C GLU A 269 75.43 71.12 -82.91
N VAL A 270 74.63 71.58 -83.89
CA VAL A 270 73.18 71.31 -83.95
C VAL A 270 72.91 69.83 -84.16
N GLY A 271 73.71 69.14 -84.98
CA GLY A 271 73.61 67.68 -85.19
C GLY A 271 73.88 66.90 -83.90
N LYS A 272 74.95 67.26 -83.17
CA LYS A 272 75.24 66.69 -81.85
C LYS A 272 74.12 66.93 -80.83
N LEU A 273 73.59 68.15 -80.75
CA LEU A 273 72.46 68.47 -79.87
C LEU A 273 71.20 67.67 -80.24
N ALA A 274 70.99 67.40 -81.53
CA ALA A 274 69.89 66.59 -82.02
C ALA A 274 70.06 65.10 -81.66
N ASP A 275 71.26 64.54 -81.81
CA ASP A 275 71.57 63.16 -81.37
C ASP A 275 71.48 63.00 -79.84
N GLU A 276 71.97 63.98 -79.08
CA GLU A 276 71.86 64.02 -77.62
C GLU A 276 70.38 64.10 -77.19
N SER A 277 69.56 64.84 -77.93
CA SER A 277 68.09 64.87 -77.72
C SER A 277 67.47 63.51 -77.99
N ILE A 278 67.81 62.82 -79.10
CA ILE A 278 67.30 61.48 -79.41
C ILE A 278 67.68 60.49 -78.29
N SER A 279 68.93 60.50 -77.84
CA SER A 279 69.40 59.63 -76.76
C SER A 279 68.66 59.91 -75.44
N THR A 280 68.48 61.19 -75.10
CA THR A 280 67.76 61.60 -73.87
C THR A 280 66.30 61.15 -73.91
N ILE A 281 65.61 61.34 -75.04
CA ILE A 281 64.23 60.87 -75.20
C ILE A 281 64.14 59.34 -75.20
N GLY A 282 65.16 58.64 -75.70
CA GLY A 282 65.29 57.18 -75.55
C GLY A 282 65.23 56.74 -74.09
N GLY A 283 66.01 57.40 -73.22
CA GLY A 283 65.95 57.17 -71.76
C GLY A 283 64.59 57.52 -71.14
N ILE A 284 63.94 58.61 -71.60
CA ILE A 284 62.59 58.96 -71.16
C ILE A 284 61.58 57.86 -71.54
N ASN A 285 61.66 57.30 -72.74
CA ASN A 285 60.77 56.22 -73.17
C ASN A 285 60.91 54.95 -72.31
N GLU A 286 62.14 54.59 -71.91
CA GLU A 286 62.36 53.48 -70.98
C GLU A 286 61.70 53.74 -69.61
N ILE A 287 61.87 54.94 -69.06
CA ILE A 287 61.24 55.34 -67.79
C ILE A 287 59.71 55.36 -67.92
N VAL A 288 59.16 55.87 -69.01
CA VAL A 288 57.70 55.88 -69.28
C VAL A 288 57.15 54.46 -69.35
N LYS A 289 57.89 53.54 -69.97
CA LYS A 289 57.52 52.11 -70.03
C LYS A 289 57.53 51.47 -68.65
N GLU A 290 58.54 51.77 -67.82
CA GLU A 290 58.61 51.29 -66.44
C GLU A 290 57.45 51.85 -65.59
N ILE A 291 57.17 53.15 -65.70
CA ILE A 291 56.01 53.79 -65.03
C ILE A 291 54.71 53.09 -65.43
N LYS A 292 54.52 52.78 -66.71
CA LYS A 292 53.33 52.07 -67.20
C LYS A 292 53.20 50.67 -66.60
N ASN A 293 54.29 49.94 -66.45
CA ASN A 293 54.28 48.63 -65.81
C ASN A 293 53.92 48.72 -64.32
N VAL A 294 54.59 49.58 -63.57
CA VAL A 294 54.29 49.85 -62.14
C VAL A 294 52.83 50.26 -61.97
N TYR A 295 52.32 51.08 -62.88
CA TYR A 295 50.95 51.52 -62.88
C TYR A 295 49.95 50.36 -63.07
N ASN A 296 50.22 49.47 -64.01
CA ASN A 296 49.39 48.29 -64.27
C ASN A 296 49.39 47.32 -63.08
N GLU A 297 50.56 47.04 -62.51
CA GLU A 297 50.70 46.20 -61.32
C GLU A 297 49.93 46.78 -60.13
N LEU A 298 50.02 48.10 -59.92
CA LEU A 298 49.27 48.79 -58.87
C LEU A 298 47.75 48.70 -59.11
N SER A 299 47.31 48.83 -60.37
CA SER A 299 45.89 48.70 -60.75
C SER A 299 45.37 47.30 -60.48
N GLU A 300 46.13 46.28 -60.86
CA GLU A 300 45.76 44.87 -60.66
C GLU A 300 45.72 44.50 -59.17
N SER A 301 46.75 44.89 -58.41
CA SER A 301 46.79 44.70 -56.95
C SER A 301 45.62 45.40 -56.24
N SER A 302 45.31 46.64 -56.65
CA SER A 302 44.17 47.39 -56.12
C SER A 302 42.82 46.71 -56.41
N LYS A 303 42.65 46.15 -57.61
CA LYS A 303 41.46 45.34 -57.96
C LYS A 303 41.40 44.05 -57.15
N GLY A 304 42.54 43.40 -56.89
CA GLY A 304 42.63 42.22 -56.03
C GLY A 304 42.17 42.50 -54.60
N ILE A 305 42.58 43.62 -54.01
CA ILE A 305 42.13 44.06 -52.68
C ILE A 305 40.62 44.31 -52.68
N LEU A 306 40.10 45.01 -53.69
CA LEU A 306 38.65 45.25 -53.82
C LEU A 306 37.87 43.94 -53.94
N TYR A 307 38.36 42.99 -54.74
CA TYR A 307 37.76 41.67 -54.88
C TYR A 307 37.72 40.93 -53.54
N TYR A 308 38.81 40.96 -52.76
CA TYR A 308 38.84 40.35 -51.42
C TYR A 308 37.83 41.01 -50.47
N ILE A 309 37.70 42.34 -50.49
CA ILE A 309 36.71 43.05 -49.67
C ILE A 309 35.28 42.63 -50.06
N GLU A 310 34.97 42.61 -51.35
CA GLU A 310 33.63 42.27 -51.85
C GLU A 310 33.27 40.80 -51.61
N LYS A 311 34.22 39.87 -51.82
CA LYS A 311 33.93 38.43 -51.78
C LYS A 311 34.19 37.78 -50.44
N ASN A 312 35.18 38.22 -49.69
CA ASN A 312 35.54 37.58 -48.42
C ASN A 312 34.98 38.39 -47.27
N VAL A 313 35.41 39.65 -47.11
CA VAL A 313 35.04 40.48 -45.94
C VAL A 313 33.52 40.67 -45.83
N TYR A 314 32.83 40.96 -46.93
CA TYR A 314 31.38 41.10 -46.91
C TYR A 314 30.64 39.81 -46.50
N ASN A 315 31.12 38.66 -46.97
CA ASN A 315 30.54 37.36 -46.66
C ASN A 315 30.86 36.92 -45.22
N ASP A 316 32.04 37.25 -44.70
CA ASP A 316 32.41 36.99 -43.31
C ASP A 316 31.46 37.73 -42.36
N TYR A 317 31.17 39.01 -42.62
CA TYR A 317 30.18 39.74 -41.83
C TYR A 317 28.77 39.19 -41.96
N LYS A 318 28.36 38.75 -43.17
CA LYS A 318 27.07 38.10 -43.36
C LYS A 318 26.96 36.82 -42.52
N PHE A 319 28.01 35.99 -42.51
CA PHE A 319 28.09 34.79 -41.70
C PHE A 319 28.03 35.12 -40.19
N MET A 320 28.69 36.19 -39.74
CA MET A 320 28.60 36.63 -38.35
C MET A 320 27.18 37.07 -37.96
N ILE A 321 26.47 37.80 -38.84
CA ILE A 321 25.07 38.20 -38.61
C ILE A 321 24.16 36.96 -38.50
N GLU A 322 24.31 36.00 -39.40
CA GLU A 322 23.54 34.75 -39.36
C GLU A 322 23.86 33.93 -38.10
N SER A 323 25.13 33.86 -37.69
CA SER A 323 25.57 33.20 -36.46
C SER A 323 24.98 33.85 -35.21
N SER A 324 24.96 35.19 -35.15
CA SER A 324 24.28 35.92 -34.08
C SER A 324 22.79 35.57 -34.01
N LYS A 325 22.08 35.56 -35.14
CA LYS A 325 20.65 35.17 -35.16
C LYS A 325 20.45 33.75 -34.63
N SER A 326 21.34 32.82 -34.97
CA SER A 326 21.32 31.46 -34.42
C SER A 326 21.51 31.47 -32.89
N TYR A 327 22.53 32.16 -32.37
CA TYR A 327 22.77 32.25 -30.93
C TYR A 327 21.63 32.92 -30.17
N GLU A 328 20.95 33.90 -30.77
CA GLU A 328 19.75 34.51 -30.17
C GLU A 328 18.60 33.51 -30.09
N SER A 329 18.42 32.67 -31.11
CA SER A 329 17.42 31.59 -31.13
C SER A 329 17.76 30.51 -30.09
N ASP A 330 19.01 30.10 -29.98
CA ASP A 330 19.47 29.12 -28.99
C ASP A 330 19.26 29.63 -27.57
N ALA A 331 19.56 30.90 -27.31
CA ALA A 331 19.29 31.54 -26.03
C ALA A 331 17.78 31.54 -25.69
N LYS A 332 16.91 31.84 -26.66
CA LYS A 332 15.45 31.75 -26.47
C LYS A 332 15.01 30.31 -26.17
N PHE A 333 15.58 29.33 -26.87
CA PHE A 333 15.27 27.92 -26.63
C PHE A 333 15.67 27.48 -25.21
N ILE A 334 16.87 27.84 -24.75
CA ILE A 334 17.33 27.57 -23.38
C ILE A 334 16.40 28.23 -22.36
N ASN A 335 16.03 29.49 -22.58
CA ASN A 335 15.12 30.22 -21.68
C ASN A 335 13.76 29.52 -21.54
N ILE A 336 13.12 29.16 -22.65
CA ILE A 336 11.85 28.42 -22.66
C ILE A 336 11.99 27.05 -22.00
N MET A 337 13.11 26.36 -22.22
CA MET A 337 13.39 25.08 -21.56
C MET A 337 13.48 25.26 -20.04
N SER A 338 14.21 26.29 -19.58
CA SER A 338 14.33 26.61 -18.16
C SER A 338 12.98 26.94 -17.52
N GLU A 339 12.09 27.68 -18.18
CA GLU A 339 10.72 27.93 -17.70
C GLU A 339 9.90 26.64 -17.55
N LYS A 340 10.03 25.71 -18.51
CA LYS A 340 9.39 24.39 -18.42
C LYS A 340 9.93 23.58 -17.25
N ILE A 341 11.25 23.59 -17.04
CA ILE A 341 11.87 22.89 -15.90
C ILE A 341 11.43 23.53 -14.58
N ALA A 342 11.33 24.86 -14.49
CA ALA A 342 10.80 25.56 -13.31
C ALA A 342 9.37 25.10 -12.97
N THR A 343 8.53 24.96 -13.99
CA THR A 343 7.16 24.44 -13.84
C THR A 343 7.16 23.00 -13.34
N MET A 344 8.05 22.15 -13.88
CA MET A 344 8.21 20.77 -13.40
C MET A 344 8.68 20.71 -11.94
N VAL A 345 9.61 21.57 -11.54
CA VAL A 345 10.07 21.73 -10.15
C VAL A 345 8.89 22.03 -9.22
N GLU A 346 7.99 22.94 -9.60
CA GLU A 346 6.79 23.25 -8.81
C GLU A 346 5.85 22.04 -8.67
N ILE A 347 5.64 21.28 -9.75
CA ILE A 347 4.81 20.06 -9.75
C ILE A 347 5.42 18.99 -8.84
N VAL A 348 6.74 18.80 -8.89
CA VAL A 348 7.44 17.83 -8.03
C VAL A 348 7.36 18.26 -6.57
N ASN A 349 7.54 19.54 -6.25
CA ASN A 349 7.34 20.06 -4.89
C ASN A 349 5.94 19.78 -4.34
N LYS A 350 4.89 20.01 -5.14
CA LYS A 350 3.51 19.65 -4.75
C LYS A 350 3.37 18.15 -4.49
N SER A 351 4.02 17.33 -5.32
CA SER A 351 4.01 15.87 -5.17
C SER A 351 4.73 15.43 -3.89
N ILE A 352 5.87 16.02 -3.57
CA ILE A 352 6.62 15.79 -2.32
C ILE A 352 5.73 16.08 -1.11
N ASN A 353 5.05 17.22 -1.08
CA ASN A 353 4.15 17.58 0.02
C ASN A 353 3.02 16.56 0.19
N ASN A 354 2.36 16.15 -0.91
CA ASN A 354 1.32 15.13 -0.86
C ASN A 354 1.84 13.78 -0.32
N VAL A 355 3.02 13.35 -0.75
CA VAL A 355 3.62 12.11 -0.23
C VAL A 355 3.94 12.26 1.25
N ASN A 356 4.47 13.41 1.68
CA ASN A 356 4.78 13.67 3.08
C ASN A 356 3.52 13.62 3.97
N ASP A 357 2.42 14.24 3.54
CA ASP A 357 1.13 14.18 4.23
C ASP A 357 0.59 12.75 4.30
N THR A 358 0.70 12.00 3.20
CA THR A 358 0.31 10.60 3.13
C THR A 358 1.14 9.74 4.09
N MET A 359 2.45 9.97 4.18
CA MET A 359 3.32 9.28 5.13
C MET A 359 3.01 9.64 6.58
N GLY A 360 2.61 10.88 6.86
CA GLY A 360 2.10 11.27 8.18
C GLY A 360 0.83 10.50 8.58
N ALA A 361 -0.14 10.40 7.66
CA ALA A 361 -1.34 9.60 7.88
C ALA A 361 -1.02 8.10 8.04
N PHE A 362 -0.06 7.60 7.26
CA PHE A 362 0.40 6.21 7.33
C PHE A 362 1.04 5.88 8.68
N ALA A 363 1.91 6.75 9.20
CA ALA A 363 2.48 6.62 10.53
C ALA A 363 1.40 6.58 11.63
N SER A 364 0.36 7.43 11.52
CA SER A 364 -0.77 7.41 12.46
C SER A 364 -1.55 6.10 12.40
N ASN A 365 -1.78 5.54 11.21
CA ASN A 365 -2.47 4.27 11.04
C ASN A 365 -1.67 3.09 11.59
N ILE A 366 -0.35 3.13 11.49
CA ILE A 366 0.55 2.14 12.07
C ILE A 366 0.47 2.16 13.59
N GLU A 367 0.50 3.35 14.20
CA GLU A 367 0.35 3.48 15.66
C GLU A 367 -1.03 2.99 16.12
N GLN A 368 -2.08 3.29 15.37
CA GLN A 368 -3.41 2.74 15.64
C GLN A 368 -3.45 1.20 15.52
N SER A 369 -2.79 0.63 14.51
CA SER A 369 -2.72 -0.81 14.31
C SER A 369 -1.99 -1.52 15.45
N LYS A 370 -0.92 -0.90 15.97
CA LYS A 370 -0.21 -1.36 17.17
C LYS A 370 -1.12 -1.34 18.40
N ASN A 371 -1.78 -0.21 18.68
CA ASN A 371 -2.71 -0.09 19.80
C ASN A 371 -3.88 -1.08 19.71
N ASN A 372 -4.43 -1.27 18.51
CA ASN A 372 -5.48 -2.26 18.27
C ASN A 372 -4.99 -3.69 18.53
N SER A 373 -3.75 -3.99 18.13
CA SER A 373 -3.14 -5.31 18.40
C SER A 373 -2.95 -5.53 19.91
N GLU A 374 -2.51 -4.52 20.65
CA GLU A 374 -2.42 -4.58 22.11
C GLU A 374 -3.79 -4.82 22.77
N ASN A 375 -4.84 -4.12 22.29
CA ASN A 375 -6.21 -4.33 22.77
C ASN A 375 -6.72 -5.74 22.48
N ILE A 376 -6.49 -6.26 21.27
CA ILE A 376 -6.87 -7.62 20.90
C ILE A 376 -6.14 -8.64 21.79
N LEU A 377 -4.84 -8.46 22.04
CA LEU A 377 -4.08 -9.34 22.93
C LEU A 377 -4.65 -9.34 24.36
N SER A 378 -5.07 -8.17 24.86
CA SER A 378 -5.75 -8.07 26.16
C SER A 378 -7.06 -8.85 26.18
N SER A 379 -7.92 -8.66 25.17
CA SER A 379 -9.19 -9.39 25.05
C SER A 379 -8.98 -10.89 24.89
N VAL A 380 -7.96 -11.34 24.16
CA VAL A 380 -7.62 -12.76 24.03
C VAL A 380 -7.28 -13.36 25.39
N ASN A 381 -6.54 -12.66 26.25
CA ASN A 381 -6.24 -13.13 27.60
C ASN A 381 -7.48 -13.23 28.49
N GLU A 382 -8.40 -12.27 28.38
CA GLU A 382 -9.67 -12.27 29.11
C GLU A 382 -10.56 -13.45 28.68
N VAL A 383 -10.72 -13.64 27.37
CA VAL A 383 -11.50 -14.76 26.81
C VAL A 383 -10.85 -16.11 27.16
N ALA A 384 -9.52 -16.22 27.11
CA ALA A 384 -8.81 -17.43 27.51
C ALA A 384 -9.09 -17.80 28.98
N SER A 385 -9.15 -16.81 29.87
CA SER A 385 -9.49 -17.01 31.28
C SER A 385 -10.94 -17.49 31.43
N GLY A 386 -11.88 -16.90 30.69
CA GLY A 386 -13.28 -17.35 30.67
C GLY A 386 -13.45 -18.78 30.16
N VAL A 387 -12.74 -19.14 29.09
CA VAL A 387 -12.74 -20.50 28.52
C VAL A 387 -12.17 -21.52 29.49
N ALA A 388 -11.11 -21.18 30.23
CA ALA A 388 -10.58 -22.03 31.29
C ALA A 388 -11.62 -22.29 32.41
N GLN A 389 -12.38 -21.26 32.80
CA GLN A 389 -13.45 -21.41 33.79
C GLN A 389 -14.60 -22.30 33.28
N ILE A 390 -14.98 -22.17 32.00
CA ILE A 390 -16.00 -23.03 31.39
C ILE A 390 -15.52 -24.49 31.38
N SER A 391 -14.25 -24.73 31.08
CA SER A 391 -13.63 -26.07 31.14
C SER A 391 -13.81 -26.73 32.51
N ILE A 392 -13.47 -25.98 33.59
CA ILE A 392 -13.59 -26.45 34.98
C ILE A 392 -15.06 -26.76 35.31
N ASN A 393 -15.98 -25.90 34.88
CA ASN A 393 -17.41 -26.09 35.10
C ASN A 393 -17.96 -27.32 34.36
N ALA A 394 -17.55 -27.55 33.12
CA ALA A 394 -17.91 -28.73 32.34
C ALA A 394 -17.45 -30.02 33.03
N GLN A 395 -16.19 -30.04 33.49
CA GLN A 395 -15.65 -31.18 34.24
C GLN A 395 -16.42 -31.43 35.56
N SER A 396 -16.78 -30.37 36.28
CA SER A 396 -17.58 -30.48 37.51
C SER A 396 -19.00 -31.02 37.25
N GLN A 397 -19.61 -30.65 36.11
CA GLN A 397 -20.91 -31.15 35.69
C GLN A 397 -20.87 -32.64 35.34
N THR A 398 -19.84 -33.09 34.61
CA THR A 398 -19.61 -34.52 34.37
C THR A 398 -19.47 -35.30 35.69
N GLU A 399 -18.70 -34.77 36.65
CA GLU A 399 -18.55 -35.42 37.96
C GLU A 399 -19.89 -35.49 38.73
N LEU A 400 -20.69 -34.43 38.68
CA LEU A 400 -22.03 -34.39 39.28
C LEU A 400 -22.98 -35.42 38.62
N ALA A 401 -22.96 -35.53 37.30
CA ALA A 401 -23.74 -36.52 36.56
C ALA A 401 -23.35 -37.95 36.99
N LEU A 402 -22.05 -38.26 37.04
CA LEU A 402 -21.54 -39.55 37.49
C LEU A 402 -21.95 -39.86 38.94
N ARG A 403 -21.89 -38.87 39.84
CA ARG A 403 -22.36 -39.03 41.22
C ARG A 403 -23.86 -39.30 41.31
N LEU A 404 -24.68 -38.60 40.51
CA LEU A 404 -26.12 -38.86 40.42
C LEU A 404 -26.39 -40.28 39.91
N ASN A 405 -25.65 -40.74 38.90
CA ASN A 405 -25.75 -42.09 38.38
C ASN A 405 -25.43 -43.14 39.47
N ASP A 406 -24.34 -42.94 40.23
CA ASP A 406 -23.97 -43.82 41.36
C ASP A 406 -25.04 -43.86 42.46
N ILE A 407 -25.59 -42.70 42.84
CA ILE A 407 -26.67 -42.64 43.85
C ILE A 407 -27.90 -43.39 43.37
N VAL A 408 -28.27 -43.22 42.10
CA VAL A 408 -29.47 -43.81 41.54
C VAL A 408 -29.32 -45.32 41.29
N ASN A 409 -28.11 -45.81 40.98
CA ASN A 409 -27.83 -47.24 40.87
C ASN A 409 -27.95 -48.01 42.20
N LYS A 410 -28.03 -47.32 43.34
CA LYS A 410 -28.34 -47.96 44.63
C LYS A 410 -29.78 -48.45 44.71
N PHE A 411 -30.67 -47.91 43.86
CA PHE A 411 -32.06 -48.30 43.77
C PHE A 411 -32.18 -49.53 42.87
N ASN A 412 -32.56 -50.65 43.45
CA ASN A 412 -32.81 -51.89 42.73
C ASN A 412 -34.25 -51.84 42.18
N ILE A 413 -34.41 -51.61 40.87
CA ILE A 413 -35.70 -51.26 40.23
C ILE A 413 -36.18 -52.32 39.26
#